data_AF-A0A833ANT8-F1
#
_entry.id   AF-A0A833ANT8-F1
#
_cell.length_a   1.000
_cell.length_b   1.000
_cell.length_c   1.000
_cell.angle_alpha   90.00
_cell.angle_beta   90.00
_cell.angle_gamma   90.00
#
_symmetry.space_group_name_H-M   'P 1'
#
loop_
_entity.id
_entity.type
_entity.pdbx_description
1 polymer ?
#
loop_
_entity_poly.entity_id
_entity_poly.type
_entity_poly.pdbx_seq_one_letter_code
_entity_poly.pdbx_strand_id
1 'polypeptide(L)' 'PDVLVKGGDYTFDTIVGAPEVAAAGGEVRTIDFVEGKSTTRIISKMTEN' A
#
# COMPACT_ATOMS: atom_id res chain seq x y z
N PRO A 1 15.21 -4.67 6.05
CA PRO A 1 14.37 -4.39 7.24
C PRO A 1 13.76 -5.72 7.71
N ASP A 2 13.44 -5.86 8.99
CA ASP A 2 12.75 -7.05 9.47
C ASP A 2 11.32 -7.15 8.90
N VAL A 3 10.68 -6.00 8.64
CA VAL A 3 9.37 -5.93 7.98
C VAL A 3 9.33 -4.79 6.96
N LEU A 4 8.84 -5.07 5.76
CA LEU A 4 8.53 -4.12 4.69
C LEU A 4 7.01 -4.06 4.47
N VAL A 5 6.41 -2.88 4.61
CA VAL A 5 4.97 -2.68 4.46
C VAL A 5 4.66 -1.71 3.32
N LYS A 6 3.69 -2.06 2.48
CA LYS A 6 3.10 -1.19 1.45
C LYS A 6 1.57 -1.21 1.50
N GLY A 7 0.94 -0.24 0.86
CA GLY A 7 -0.52 -0.21 0.73
C GLY A 7 -1.06 -1.41 -0.05
N GLY A 8 -2.33 -1.74 0.16
CA GLY A 8 -3.01 -2.92 -0.39
C GLY A 8 -3.10 -2.97 -1.91
N ASP A 9 -2.75 -1.89 -2.60
CA ASP A 9 -2.78 -1.78 -4.06
C ASP A 9 -1.60 -2.50 -4.75
N TYR A 10 -0.63 -3.00 -3.98
CA TYR A 10 0.56 -3.67 -4.50
C TYR A 10 0.50 -5.18 -4.30
N THR A 11 0.94 -5.93 -5.30
CA THR A 11 1.24 -7.36 -5.14
C THR A 11 2.71 -7.51 -4.74
N PHE A 12 3.10 -8.67 -4.22
CA PHE A 12 4.48 -8.92 -3.81
C PHE A 12 5.49 -8.54 -4.91
N ASP A 13 5.19 -8.91 -6.16
CA ASP A 13 6.07 -8.68 -7.30
C ASP A 13 6.15 -7.21 -7.73
N THR A 14 5.20 -6.37 -7.34
CA THR A 14 5.20 -4.93 -7.65
C THR A 14 5.79 -4.08 -6.52
N ILE A 15 6.08 -4.69 -5.37
CA ILE A 15 6.76 -4.02 -4.25
C ILE A 15 8.26 -4.01 -4.51
N VAL A 16 8.79 -2.83 -4.82
CA VAL A 16 10.24 -2.61 -4.90
C VAL A 16 10.89 -2.96 -3.58
N GLY A 17 11.89 -3.84 -3.61
CA GLY A 17 12.60 -4.33 -2.42
C GLY A 17 12.02 -5.59 -1.80
N ALA A 18 10.90 -6.13 -2.29
CA ALA A 18 10.30 -7.35 -1.75
C ALA A 18 11.18 -8.59 -1.91
N PRO A 19 11.81 -8.86 -3.07
CA PRO A 19 12.72 -9.99 -3.21
C PRO A 19 13.92 -9.90 -2.26
N GLU A 20 14.50 -8.71 -2.11
CA GLU A 20 15.68 -8.47 -1.29
C GLU A 20 15.37 -8.62 0.21
N VAL A 21 14.20 -8.12 0.65
CA VAL A 21 13.75 -8.26 2.04
C VAL A 21 13.42 -9.71 2.36
N ALA A 22 12.70 -10.41 1.48
CA ALA A 22 12.39 -11.82 1.67
C ALA A 22 13.65 -12.70 1.68
N ALA A 23 14.61 -12.43 0.78
CA ALA A 23 15.89 -13.15 0.74
C ALA A 23 16.75 -12.93 1.99
N ALA A 24 16.63 -11.75 2.62
CA ALA A 24 17.27 -11.44 3.89
C ALA A 24 16.54 -12.01 5.12
N GLY A 25 15.44 -12.75 4.92
CA GLY A 25 14.64 -13.35 6.00
C GLY A 25 13.63 -12.38 6.64
N GLY A 26 13.42 -11.21 6.06
CA GLY A 26 12.41 -10.25 6.49
C GLY A 26 11.03 -10.52 5.90
N GLU A 27 10.00 -9.95 6.51
CA GLU A 27 8.62 -10.12 6.10
C GLU A 27 8.15 -8.99 5.18
N VAL A 28 7.39 -9.32 4.14
CA VAL A 28 6.72 -8.34 3.28
C VAL A 28 5.23 -8.43 3.53
N ARG A 29 4.58 -7.30 3.83
CA ARG A 29 3.15 -7.22 4.12
C ARG A 29 2.49 -6.09 3.34
N THR A 30 1.22 -6.28 3.03
CA THR A 30 0.34 -5.23 2.53
C THR A 30 -0.72 -4.90 3.57
N ILE A 31 -1.21 -3.66 3.55
CA ILE A 31 -2.28 -3.20 4.43
C ILE A 31 -3.42 -2.60 3.62
N ASP A 32 -4.65 -2.96 3.96
CA ASP A 32 -5.83 -2.44 3.28
C ASP A 32 -6.01 -0.94 3.52
N PHE A 33 -6.58 -0.26 2.54
CA PHE A 33 -6.99 1.13 2.71
C PHE A 33 -8.22 1.22 3.61
N VAL A 34 -8.27 2.28 4.42
CA VAL A 34 -9.46 2.60 5.20
C VAL A 34 -10.54 3.13 4.25
N GLU A 35 -11.66 2.44 4.20
CA GLU A 35 -12.81 2.84 3.38
C GLU A 35 -13.28 4.26 3.72
N GLY A 36 -13.65 5.03 2.70
CA GLY A 36 -14.16 6.39 2.87
C GLY A 36 -13.10 7.46 3.15
N LYS A 37 -11.81 7.11 3.21
CA LYS A 37 -10.68 8.04 3.38
C LYS A 37 -9.90 8.24 2.09
N SER A 38 -10.58 8.64 1.02
CA SER A 38 -9.95 8.93 -0.26
C SER A 38 -9.95 10.43 -0.55
N THR A 39 -8.77 10.98 -0.85
CA THR A 39 -8.60 12.37 -1.30
C THR A 39 -9.38 12.63 -2.58
N THR A 40 -9.38 11.66 -3.51
CA THR A 40 -10.22 11.71 -4.72
C THR A 40 -11.69 11.86 -4.36
N ARG A 41 -12.21 11.07 -3.41
CA ARG A 41 -13.60 11.19 -2.94
C ARG A 41 -13.90 12.53 -2.30
N ILE A 42 -12.96 13.08 -1.52
CA ILE A 42 -13.08 14.42 -0.93
C ILE A 42 -13.16 15.48 -2.03
N ILE A 43 -12.27 15.42 -3.02
CA ILE A 43 -12.26 16.35 -4.16
C ILE A 43 -13.56 16.24 -4.97
N SER A 44 -14.01 15.02 -5.31
CA SER A 44 -15.27 14.80 -6.01
C SER A 44 -16.45 15.45 -5.27
N LYS A 45 -16.52 15.28 -3.93
CA LYS A 45 -17.54 15.92 -3.10
C LYS A 45 -17.46 17.45 -3.08
N MET A 46 -16.25 18.02 -3.21
CA MET A 46 -16.07 19.47 -3.30
C MET A 46 -16.42 20.03 -4.69
N THR A 47 -16.34 19.20 -5.73
CA THR A 47 -16.67 19.59 -7.12
C THR A 47 -18.11 19.27 -7.52
N GLU A 48 -18.80 18.40 -6.77
CA GLU A 48 -20.23 18.13 -6.92
C GLU A 48 -21.04 19.27 -6.24
N ASN A 49 -21.29 20.33 -7.02
CA ASN A 49 -22.07 21.55 -6.74
C ASN A 49 -21.43 22.61 -5.81
#